data_AF-A0A959YIB0-F1
#
_entry.id   AF-A0A959YIB0-F1
#
_cell.length_a   1.000
_cell.length_b   1.000
_cell.length_c   1.000
_cell.angle_alpha   90.00
_cell.angle_beta   90.00
_cell.angle_gamma   90.00
#
_symmetry.space_group_name_H-M   'P 1'
#
loop_
_entity.id
_entity.type
_entity.pdbx_description
1 polymer ?
#
loop_
_entity_poly.entity_id
_entity_poly.type
_entity_poly.pdbx_seq_one_letter_code
_entity_poly.pdbx_strand_id
1 'polypeptide(L)'
;MPYVLAIDAGTTSCRTLLFDEKLQVAGLAQEEFRQYFPQPGWVEHDAEEIFETQYRTLLKVLDKTSVPLEEIVAAGITNQRETVV
;
A
#
# COMPACT_ATOMS: atom_id res chain seq x y z
N MET A 1 -12.26 -11.06 -14.65
CA MET A 1 -13.32 -10.72 -13.66
C MET A 1 -12.93 -9.40 -13.03
N PRO A 2 -13.85 -8.50 -12.62
CA PRO A 2 -13.43 -7.19 -12.10
C PRO A 2 -12.71 -7.35 -10.75
N TYR A 3 -11.60 -6.63 -10.59
CA TYR A 3 -10.84 -6.53 -9.35
C TYR A 3 -10.78 -5.08 -8.85
N VAL A 4 -10.62 -4.92 -7.54
CA VAL A 4 -10.40 -3.62 -6.91
C VAL A 4 -9.11 -3.66 -6.10
N LEU A 5 -8.26 -2.65 -6.27
CA LEU A 5 -7.07 -2.45 -5.44
C LEU A 5 -7.42 -1.70 -4.17
N ALA A 6 -6.81 -2.09 -3.05
CA ALA A 6 -6.74 -1.29 -1.84
C ALA A 6 -5.28 -0.93 -1.56
N ILE A 7 -5.01 0.37 -1.53
CA ILE A 7 -3.73 0.99 -1.19
C ILE A 7 -3.84 1.48 0.26
N ASP A 8 -3.07 0.89 1.16
CA ASP A 8 -3.12 1.14 2.60
C ASP A 8 -1.74 1.56 3.12
N ALA A 9 -1.55 2.87 3.23
CA ALA A 9 -0.33 3.50 3.74
C ALA A 9 -0.41 3.61 5.28
N GLY A 10 0.04 2.55 5.97
CA GLY A 10 0.10 2.51 7.43
C GLY A 10 1.28 3.30 8.02
N THR A 11 1.36 3.32 9.35
CA THR A 11 2.41 4.04 10.08
C THR A 11 3.76 3.35 10.03
N THR A 12 3.78 2.01 10.06
CA THR A 12 5.02 1.22 10.05
C THR A 12 5.25 0.48 8.74
N SER A 13 4.19 0.31 7.94
CA SER A 13 4.26 -0.41 6.67
C SER A 13 3.22 0.07 5.68
N CYS A 14 3.56 -0.08 4.40
CA CYS A 14 2.66 0.09 3.27
C CYS A 14 2.12 -1.27 2.84
N ARG A 15 0.87 -1.30 2.38
CA ARG A 15 0.18 -2.51 1.94
C ARG A 15 -0.56 -2.27 0.64
N THR A 16 -0.55 -3.27 -0.23
CA THR A 16 -1.47 -3.36 -1.36
C THR A 16 -2.25 -4.66 -1.27
N LEU A 17 -3.57 -4.57 -1.41
CA LEU A 17 -4.46 -5.72 -1.51
C LEU A 17 -5.19 -5.68 -2.84
N LEU A 18 -5.42 -6.84 -3.43
CA LEU A 18 -6.30 -7.02 -4.58
C LEU A 18 -7.52 -7.82 -4.13
N PHE A 19 -8.71 -7.28 -4.36
CA PHE A 19 -9.98 -7.93 -4.06
C PHE A 19 -10.68 -8.36 -5.34
N ASP A 20 -11.24 -9.57 -5.33
CA ASP A 20 -12.11 -10.04 -6.41
C ASP A 20 -13.56 -9.54 -6.24
N GLU A 21 -14.44 -9.92 -7.16
CA GLU A 21 -15.87 -9.56 -7.15
C GLU A 21 -16.64 -10.04 -5.91
N LYS A 22 -16.10 -11.02 -5.16
CA LYS A 22 -16.66 -11.56 -3.91
C LYS A 22 -15.98 -10.96 -2.68
N LEU A 23 -15.19 -9.90 -2.86
CA LEU A 23 -14.39 -9.25 -1.83
C LEU A 23 -13.43 -10.22 -1.12
N GLN A 24 -13.00 -11.27 -1.80
CA GLN A 24 -11.93 -12.14 -1.31
C GLN A 24 -10.56 -11.57 -1.69
N VAL A 25 -9.57 -11.77 -0.83
CA VAL A 25 -8.20 -11.32 -1.08
C VAL A 25 -7.57 -12.22 -2.15
N ALA A 26 -7.46 -11.70 -3.36
CA ALA A 26 -6.81 -12.35 -4.49
C ALA A 26 -5.28 -12.14 -4.46
N GLY A 27 -4.81 -11.05 -3.85
CA GLY A 27 -3.39 -10.75 -3.72
C GLY A 27 -3.10 -9.81 -2.55
N LEU A 28 -1.92 -9.98 -1.94
CA LEU A 28 -1.44 -9.16 -0.83
C LEU A 28 0.08 -9.00 -0.90
N ALA A 29 0.54 -7.78 -0.71
CA ALA A 29 1.92 -7.47 -0.39
C ALA A 29 1.99 -6.40 0.69
N GLN A 30 2.99 -6.51 1.55
CA GLN A 30 3.27 -5.59 2.63
C GLN A 30 4.78 -5.36 2.71
N GLU A 31 5.18 -4.15 3.03
CA GLU A 31 6.58 -3.81 3.28
C GLU A 31 6.70 -2.69 4.30
N GLU A 32 7.63 -2.85 5.25
CA GLU A 32 7.94 -1.84 6.25
C GLU A 32 8.86 -0.76 5.70
N PHE A 33 8.77 0.44 6.28
CA PHE A 33 9.67 1.55 6.01
C PHE A 33 10.19 2.13 7.33
N ARG A 34 11.31 2.84 7.25
CA ARG A 34 12.03 3.35 8.42
C ARG A 34 11.21 4.40 9.17
N GLN A 35 11.29 4.29 10.49
CA GLN A 35 10.80 5.30 11.43
C GLN A 35 11.97 6.20 11.83
N TYR A 36 11.82 7.52 11.71
CA TYR A 36 12.85 8.49 12.07
C TYR A 36 12.52 9.11 13.44
N PHE A 37 13.50 9.08 14.35
CA PHE A 37 13.38 9.62 15.71
C PHE A 37 14.50 10.66 15.95
N PRO A 38 14.41 11.86 15.36
CA PRO A 38 15.48 12.86 15.44
C PRO A 38 15.67 13.40 16.88
N GLN A 39 14.60 13.40 17.68
CA GLN A 39 14.59 13.85 19.07
C GLN A 39 13.62 13.00 19.91
N PRO A 40 13.78 12.94 21.25
CA PRO A 40 12.82 12.29 22.12
C PRO A 40 11.39 12.85 21.91
N GLY A 41 10.44 11.95 21.63
CA GLY A 41 9.04 12.30 21.39
C GLY A 41 8.72 12.75 19.96
N TRP A 42 9.72 12.86 19.07
CA TRP A 42 9.51 13.17 17.66
C TRP A 42 9.44 11.88 16.85
N VAL A 43 8.49 11.82 15.93
CA VAL A 43 8.33 10.72 14.98
C VAL A 43 8.15 11.33 13.60
N GLU A 44 9.06 11.01 12.70
CA GLU A 44 9.08 11.48 11.32
C GLU A 44 9.14 10.30 10.36
N HIS A 45 8.63 10.53 9.16
CA HIS A 45 8.74 9.60 8.03
C HIS A 45 9.29 10.35 6.83
N ASP A 46 10.10 9.67 6.02
CA ASP A 46 10.49 10.17 4.71
C ASP A 46 9.34 9.91 3.72
N ALA A 47 8.83 10.98 3.09
CA ALA A 47 7.71 10.90 2.16
C ALA A 47 8.05 10.08 0.90
N GLU A 48 9.30 10.14 0.42
CA GLU A 48 9.76 9.36 -0.72
C GLU A 48 9.84 7.88 -0.33
N GLU A 49 10.31 7.58 0.88
CA GLU A 49 10.38 6.19 1.37
C GLU A 49 8.99 5.56 1.51
N ILE A 50 7.98 6.32 1.97
CA ILE A 50 6.58 5.87 1.96
C ILE A 50 6.10 5.59 0.53
N PHE A 51 6.35 6.52 -0.40
CA PHE A 51 5.91 6.38 -1.79
C PHE A 51 6.55 5.16 -2.47
N GLU A 52 7.87 5.04 -2.41
CA GLU A 52 8.62 3.92 -2.99
C GLU A 52 8.20 2.58 -2.39
N THR A 53 7.96 2.53 -1.07
CA THR A 53 7.51 1.32 -0.39
C THR A 53 6.09 0.94 -0.82
N GLN A 54 5.17 1.89 -0.90
CA GLN A 54 3.82 1.63 -1.41
C GLN A 54 3.84 1.17 -2.87
N TYR A 55 4.64 1.81 -3.72
CA TYR A 55 4.79 1.43 -5.13
C TYR A 55 5.34 0.01 -5.29
N ARG A 56 6.34 -0.37 -4.48
CA ARG A 56 6.87 -1.74 -4.46
C ARG A 56 5.82 -2.76 -4.05
N THR A 57 4.95 -2.46 -3.08
CA THR A 57 3.86 -3.37 -2.70
C THR A 57 2.84 -3.55 -3.82
N LEU A 58 2.52 -2.48 -4.56
CA LEU A 58 1.64 -2.56 -5.73
C LEU A 58 2.23 -3.49 -6.80
N LEU A 59 3.49 -3.26 -7.19
CA LEU A 59 4.18 -4.11 -8.17
C LEU A 59 4.22 -5.58 -7.73
N LYS A 60 4.50 -5.84 -6.45
CA LYS A 60 4.49 -7.21 -5.88
C LYS A 60 3.12 -7.88 -5.99
N VAL A 61 2.02 -7.15 -5.82
CA VAL A 61 0.66 -7.71 -5.99
C VAL A 61 0.36 -8.00 -7.45
N LEU A 62 0.69 -7.08 -8.35
CA LEU A 62 0.48 -7.26 -9.79
C LEU A 62 1.28 -8.46 -10.32
N ASP A 63 2.55 -8.58 -9.92
CA ASP A 63 3.43 -9.69 -10.30
C ASP A 63 2.91 -11.04 -9.77
N LYS A 64 2.60 -11.12 -8.46
CA LYS A 64 2.11 -12.37 -7.83
C LYS A 64 0.78 -12.86 -8.39
N THR A 65 -0.12 -11.95 -8.75
CA THR A 65 -1.47 -12.30 -9.21
C THR A 65 -1.55 -12.49 -10.71
N SER A 66 -0.62 -11.88 -11.48
CA SER A 66 -0.63 -11.87 -12.94
C SER A 66 -1.98 -11.40 -13.53
N VAL A 67 -2.72 -10.58 -12.78
CA VAL A 67 -4.01 -10.03 -13.20
C VAL A 67 -3.79 -8.96 -14.28
N PRO A 68 -4.52 -9.00 -15.41
CA PRO A 68 -4.46 -7.94 -16.40
C PRO A 68 -4.89 -6.60 -15.81
N LEU A 69 -4.14 -5.52 -16.08
CA LEU A 69 -4.45 -4.18 -15.56
C LEU A 69 -5.85 -3.70 -15.94
N GLU A 70 -6.33 -4.12 -17.12
CA GLU A 70 -7.68 -3.83 -17.63
C GLU A 70 -8.82 -4.51 -16.85
N GLU A 71 -8.50 -5.49 -16.00
CA GLU A 71 -9.46 -6.09 -15.06
C GLU A 71 -9.52 -5.35 -13.71
N ILE A 72 -8.60 -4.43 -13.44
CA ILE A 72 -8.60 -3.61 -12.22
C ILE A 72 -9.46 -2.37 -12.46
N VAL A 73 -10.67 -2.35 -11.90
CA VAL A 73 -11.67 -1.32 -12.21
C VAL A 73 -11.63 -0.10 -11.29
N ALA A 74 -10.97 -0.22 -10.14
CA ALA A 74 -10.84 0.86 -9.16
C ALA A 74 -9.64 0.65 -8.22
N ALA A 75 -9.18 1.74 -7.62
CA ALA A 75 -8.25 1.73 -6.50
C ALA A 75 -8.82 2.57 -5.35
N GLY A 76 -8.99 1.95 -4.18
CA GLY A 76 -9.26 2.64 -2.93
C GLY A 76 -7.96 3.02 -2.24
N ILE A 77 -7.89 4.23 -1.70
CA ILE A 77 -6.74 4.73 -0.94
C ILE A 77 -7.18 4.97 0.50
N THR A 78 -6.39 4.44 1.44
CA THR A 78 -6.48 4.71 2.87
C THR A 78 -5.08 4.90 3.44
N ASN A 79 -4.98 5.67 4.52
CA ASN A 79 -3.70 6.09 5.07
C ASN A 79 -3.77 6.35 6.57
N GLN A 80 -2.60 6.40 7.22
CA GLN A 80 -2.45 7.06 8.51
C GLN A 80 -2.89 8.52 8.41
N ARG A 81 -3.80 8.95 9.27
CA ARG A 81 -4.60 10.17 9.02
C ARG A 81 -3.89 11.44 9.43
N GLU A 82 -3.33 11.47 10.63
CA GLU A 82 -2.85 12.70 11.27
C GLU A 82 -1.47 13.17 10.79
N THR A 83 -0.71 12.32 10.09
CA THR A 83 0.61 12.66 9.54
C THR A 83 0.50 13.80 8.53
N VAL A 84 1.40 14.78 8.62
CA VAL A 84 1.46 15.95 7.73
C VAL A 84 2.71 15.87 6.86
N VAL A 85 2.55 16.17 5.57
CA VAL A 85 3.61 16.24 4.55
C VAL A 85 3.73 17.67 4.05
#